data_AF-A0A558C2W3-F1
#
_entry.id   AF-A0A558C2W3-F1
#
_cell.length_a   1.000
_cell.length_b   1.000
_cell.length_c   1.000
_cell.angle_alpha   90.00
_cell.angle_beta   90.00
_cell.angle_gamma   90.00
#
_symmetry.space_group_name_H-M   'P 1'
#
loop_
_entity.id
_entity.type
_entity.pdbx_description
1 polymer ?
#
loop_
_entity_poly.entity_id
_entity_poly.type
_entity_poly.pdbx_seq_one_letter_code
_entity_poly.pdbx_strand_id
1 'polypeptide(L)'
;MRYLFHDLSYKNRIIRYIRLPEIDSDGPQITTNIEGMLLLSQYIERHEPATIVIALLGRGIIGCSNEDKMRGPILQAFQKEYKRLPDAHYTWTAVEFVLD
;
A
#
# COMPACT_ATOMS: atom_id res chain seq x y z
N MET A 1 4.22 5.60 -13.70
CA MET A 1 2.96 4.98 -13.22
C MET A 1 2.31 5.89 -12.19
N ARG A 2 1.10 6.38 -12.44
CA ARG A 2 0.38 7.21 -11.46
C ARG A 2 -0.23 6.34 -10.36
N TYR A 3 -0.03 6.70 -9.10
CA TYR A 3 -0.63 6.05 -7.95
C TYR A 3 -1.08 7.09 -6.91
N LEU A 4 -1.95 6.67 -6.02
CA LEU A 4 -2.39 7.43 -4.86
C LEU A 4 -1.74 6.84 -3.62
N PHE A 5 -1.31 7.68 -2.67
CA PHE A 5 -0.80 7.21 -1.39
C PHE A 5 -1.43 7.93 -0.19
N HIS A 6 -1.39 7.25 0.95
CA HIS A 6 -1.76 7.79 2.25
C HIS A 6 -0.83 7.23 3.33
N ASP A 7 -0.25 8.12 4.13
CA ASP A 7 0.72 7.75 5.16
C ASP A 7 0.09 7.81 6.56
N LEU A 8 0.36 6.78 7.35
CA LEU A 8 0.10 6.75 8.79
C LEU A 8 1.39 6.57 9.55
N SER A 9 1.57 7.31 10.64
CA SER A 9 2.66 7.05 11.57
C SER A 9 2.28 5.89 12.49
N TYR A 10 3.12 4.86 12.54
CA TYR A 10 2.95 3.72 13.46
C TYR A 10 4.28 3.36 14.10
N LYS A 11 4.41 3.66 15.40
CA LYS A 11 5.69 3.52 16.13
C LYS A 11 6.79 4.29 15.39
N ASN A 12 7.95 3.67 15.17
CA ASN A 12 9.09 4.26 14.46
C ASN A 12 9.08 3.90 12.96
N ARG A 13 7.88 3.80 12.37
CA ARG A 13 7.66 3.42 10.97
C ARG A 13 6.56 4.28 10.36
N ILE A 14 6.60 4.39 9.04
CA ILE A 14 5.53 4.95 8.22
C ILE A 14 4.80 3.77 7.58
N ILE A 15 3.49 3.68 7.78
CA ILE A 15 2.64 2.75 7.04
C ILE A 15 2.06 3.53 5.85
N ARG A 16 2.55 3.24 4.65
CA ARG A 16 2.10 3.88 3.43
C ARG A 16 1.13 2.97 2.70
N TYR A 17 -0.12 3.38 2.63
CA TYR A 17 -1.06 2.75 1.71
C TYR A 17 -0.86 3.28 0.31
N ILE A 18 -0.91 2.41 -0.70
CA ILE A 18 -0.91 2.82 -2.10
C ILE A 18 -2.08 2.17 -2.84
N ARG A 19 -2.67 2.90 -3.80
CA ARG A 19 -3.67 2.35 -4.74
C ARG A 19 -3.52 3.00 -6.11
N LEU A 20 -4.06 2.39 -7.16
CA LEU A 20 -4.18 3.09 -8.44
C LEU A 20 -5.39 4.04 -8.44
N PRO A 21 -5.33 5.17 -9.19
CA PRO A 21 -6.39 6.18 -9.20
C PRO A 21 -7.75 5.66 -9.67
N GLU A 22 -7.75 4.65 -10.56
CA GLU A 22 -8.94 4.13 -11.24
C GLU A 22 -9.58 2.94 -10.49
N ILE A 23 -9.03 2.53 -9.35
CA ILE A 23 -9.59 1.46 -8.53
C ILE A 23 -10.45 2.08 -7.43
N ASP A 24 -11.73 2.29 -7.71
CA ASP A 24 -12.72 2.45 -6.66
C ASP A 24 -13.07 1.09 -6.05
N SER A 25 -13.37 1.07 -4.75
CA SER A 25 -13.68 -0.13 -3.95
C SER A 25 -14.83 -1.00 -4.50
N ASP A 26 -15.52 -0.52 -5.54
CA ASP A 26 -16.75 -1.07 -6.11
C ASP A 26 -16.73 -1.20 -7.66
N GLY A 27 -15.57 -1.00 -8.32
CA GLY A 27 -15.45 -1.05 -9.79
C GLY A 27 -15.29 -2.46 -10.41
N PRO A 28 -15.80 -2.71 -11.64
CA PRO A 28 -15.73 -4.02 -12.29
C PRO A 28 -14.33 -4.31 -12.86
N GLN A 29 -13.93 -5.59 -12.76
CA GLN A 29 -12.78 -6.26 -13.39
C GLN A 29 -11.45 -5.47 -13.39
N ILE A 30 -10.65 -5.79 -12.39
CA ILE A 30 -9.22 -5.49 -12.28
C ILE A 30 -8.49 -6.14 -13.48
N THR A 31 -8.25 -5.39 -14.56
CA THR A 31 -7.21 -5.71 -15.57
C THR A 31 -5.81 -5.31 -15.08
N THR A 32 -5.67 -5.12 -13.77
CA THR A 32 -4.71 -4.19 -13.20
C THR A 32 -3.37 -4.84 -12.89
N ASN A 33 -2.35 -4.02 -13.14
CA ASN A 33 -0.91 -4.20 -12.98
C ASN A 33 -0.48 -4.58 -11.53
N ILE A 34 -0.89 -5.76 -11.04
CA ILE A 34 -0.49 -6.31 -9.74
C ILE A 34 1.04 -6.33 -9.64
N GLU A 35 1.71 -6.80 -10.69
CA GLU A 35 3.16 -6.84 -10.77
C GLU A 35 3.79 -5.45 -10.62
N GLY A 36 3.26 -4.43 -11.31
CA GLY A 36 3.70 -3.04 -11.17
C GLY A 36 3.46 -2.45 -9.79
N MET A 37 2.36 -2.79 -9.12
CA MET A 37 2.10 -2.37 -7.73
C MET A 37 3.06 -3.06 -6.75
N LEU A 38 3.41 -4.33 -6.99
CA LEU A 38 4.41 -5.04 -6.19
C LEU A 38 5.80 -4.43 -6.38
N LEU A 39 6.20 -4.16 -7.62
CA LEU A 39 7.48 -3.51 -7.95
C LEU A 39 7.56 -2.12 -7.33
N LEU A 40 6.49 -1.32 -7.42
CA LEU A 40 6.42 -0.01 -6.78
C LEU A 40 6.57 -0.13 -5.26
N SER A 41 5.87 -1.08 -4.64
CA SER A 41 5.96 -1.29 -3.19
C SER A 41 7.39 -1.61 -2.76
N GLN A 42 8.04 -2.55 -3.45
CA GLN A 42 9.42 -2.94 -3.16
C GLN A 42 10.41 -1.80 -3.41
N TYR A 43 10.21 -1.02 -4.47
CA TYR A 43 11.04 0.14 -4.76
C TYR A 43 10.93 1.19 -3.63
N ILE A 44 9.72 1.57 -3.24
CA ILE A 44 9.51 2.54 -2.15
C ILE A 44 10.18 2.05 -0.86
N GLU A 45 9.95 0.81 -0.45
CA GLU A 45 10.54 0.28 0.79
C GLU A 45 12.08 0.19 0.73
N ARG A 46 12.65 -0.03 -0.46
CA ARG A 46 14.11 -0.03 -0.67
C ARG A 46 14.71 1.37 -0.52
N HIS A 47 14.01 2.39 -1.01
CA HIS A 47 14.48 3.78 -0.98
C HIS A 47 14.09 4.52 0.31
N GLU A 48 13.02 4.06 0.98
CA GLU A 48 12.50 4.59 2.23
C GLU A 48 12.45 3.48 3.31
N PRO A 49 13.57 3.15 3.98
CA PRO A 49 13.66 2.00 4.88
C PRO A 49 12.81 2.12 6.16
N ALA A 50 12.29 3.31 6.46
CA ALA A 50 11.33 3.52 7.55
C ALA A 50 9.88 3.25 7.13
N THR A 51 9.62 3.13 5.83
CA THR A 51 8.29 2.98 5.24
C THR A 51 7.98 1.50 5.00
N ILE A 52 6.77 1.09 5.37
CA ILE A 52 6.17 -0.20 5.02
C ILE A 52 4.98 0.09 4.14
N VAL A 53 4.98 -0.46 2.94
CA VAL A 53 3.96 -0.23 1.94
C VAL A 53 2.89 -1.30 2.01
N ILE A 54 1.63 -0.87 2.00
CA ILE A 54 0.44 -1.71 1.88
C ILE A 54 -0.26 -1.35 0.57
N ALA A 55 -0.10 -2.19 -0.44
CA ALA A 55 -0.77 -1.98 -1.73
C ALA A 55 -2.21 -2.48 -1.70
N LEU A 56 -3.15 -1.62 -2.07
CA LEU A 56 -4.58 -1.89 -2.11
C LEU A 56 -5.02 -2.20 -3.54
N LEU A 57 -5.79 -3.28 -3.69
CA LEU A 57 -6.38 -3.72 -4.95
C LEU A 57 -7.85 -4.10 -4.69
N GLY A 58 -8.77 -3.19 -5.04
CA GLY A 58 -10.17 -3.30 -4.66
C GLY A 58 -10.33 -3.28 -3.14
N ARG A 59 -10.95 -4.33 -2.58
CA ARG A 59 -11.10 -4.52 -1.12
C ARG A 59 -9.96 -5.33 -0.49
N GLY A 60 -9.01 -5.80 -1.29
CA GLY A 60 -7.90 -6.64 -0.86
C GLY A 60 -6.59 -5.87 -0.69
N ILE A 61 -5.69 -6.46 0.10
CA ILE A 61 -4.29 -6.06 0.18
C ILE A 61 -3.46 -7.02 -0.67
N ILE A 62 -2.54 -6.51 -1.47
CA ILE A 62 -1.57 -7.30 -2.23
C ILE A 62 -0.14 -7.10 -1.69
N GLY A 63 0.69 -8.12 -1.85
CA GLY A 63 2.10 -8.05 -1.47
C GLY A 63 2.38 -8.11 0.03
N CYS A 64 1.39 -8.45 0.86
CA CYS A 64 1.56 -8.68 2.30
C CYS A 64 1.43 -10.18 2.62
N SER A 65 2.37 -11.00 2.12
CA SER A 65 2.40 -12.43 2.49
C SER A 65 2.79 -12.57 3.97
N ASN A 66 2.14 -13.50 4.69
CA ASN A 66 2.52 -13.87 6.06
C ASN A 66 3.94 -14.47 6.14
N GLU A 67 4.51 -14.87 5.00
CA GLU A 67 5.88 -15.42 4.90
C GLU A 67 6.95 -14.32 4.92
N ASP A 68 6.56 -13.06 4.76
CA ASP A 68 7.48 -11.93 4.86
C ASP A 68 7.91 -11.71 6.31
N LYS A 69 9.05 -12.29 6.69
CA LYS A 69 9.58 -12.26 8.06
C LYS A 69 9.93 -10.85 8.54
N MET A 70 10.10 -9.88 7.64
CA MET A 70 10.43 -8.50 8.00
C MET A 70 9.17 -7.64 8.16
N ARG A 71 8.22 -7.75 7.23
CA ARG A 71 7.00 -6.92 7.22
C ARG A 71 5.87 -7.54 8.04
N GLY A 72 5.77 -8.86 8.06
CA GLY A 72 4.70 -9.63 8.70
C GLY A 72 4.43 -9.23 10.16
N PRO A 73 5.43 -9.20 11.06
CA PRO A 73 5.19 -8.85 12.45
C PRO A 73 4.65 -7.42 12.66
N ILE A 74 5.13 -6.45 11.87
CA ILE A 74 4.71 -5.05 11.98
C ILE A 74 3.29 -4.88 11.42
N LEU A 75 3.02 -5.49 10.26
CA LEU A 75 1.70 -5.46 9.64
C LEU A 75 0.63 -6.14 10.49
N GLN A 76 0.93 -7.29 11.10
CA GLN A 76 0.01 -7.98 12.01
C GLN A 76 -0.29 -7.14 13.26
N ALA A 77 0.73 -6.54 13.87
CA ALA A 77 0.55 -5.65 15.01
C ALA A 77 -0.28 -4.42 14.63
N PHE A 78 0.02 -3.82 13.49
CA PHE A 78 -0.71 -2.67 12.95
C PHE A 78 -2.17 -3.03 12.66
N GLN A 79 -2.48 -4.12 11.97
CA GLN A 79 -3.85 -4.56 11.67
C GLN A 79 -4.67 -4.89 12.92
N LYS A 80 -4.03 -5.36 14.00
CA LYS A 80 -4.70 -5.61 15.28
C LYS A 80 -5.17 -4.30 15.94
N GLU A 81 -4.38 -3.24 15.79
CA GLU A 81 -4.67 -1.90 16.34
C GLU A 81 -5.56 -1.07 15.41
N TYR A 82 -5.38 -1.21 14.09
CA TYR A 82 -6.08 -0.48 13.02
C TYR A 82 -6.97 -1.43 12.23
N LYS A 83 -8.22 -1.59 12.71
CA LYS A 83 -9.19 -2.55 12.15
C LYS A 83 -9.81 -2.12 10.81
N ARG A 84 -9.72 -0.84 10.44
CA ARG A 84 -10.34 -0.29 9.24
C ARG A 84 -9.25 -0.01 8.20
N LEU A 85 -9.42 -0.57 7.00
CA LEU A 85 -8.60 -0.19 5.85
C LEU A 85 -8.98 1.24 5.42
N PRO A 86 -8.02 2.01 4.86
CA PRO A 86 -8.32 3.30 4.29
C PRO A 86 -9.43 3.18 3.24
N ASP A 87 -10.47 3.97 3.41
CA ASP A 87 -11.59 4.06 2.48
C ASP A 87 -11.58 5.42 1.76
N ALA A 88 -12.67 5.73 1.04
CA ALA A 88 -12.82 6.96 0.30
C ALA A 88 -12.75 8.24 1.17
N HIS A 89 -12.87 8.15 2.49
CA HIS A 89 -12.79 9.30 3.39
C HIS A 89 -11.35 9.70 3.75
N TYR A 90 -10.37 8.89 3.37
CA TYR A 90 -8.96 9.22 3.56
C TYR A 90 -8.51 10.29 2.55
N THR A 91 -7.66 11.22 2.99
CA THR A 91 -7.02 12.16 2.07
C THR A 91 -5.90 11.44 1.34
N TRP A 92 -6.12 11.22 0.04
CA TRP A 92 -5.17 10.56 -0.85
C TRP A 92 -4.33 11.58 -1.61
N THR A 93 -3.02 11.37 -1.66
CA THR A 93 -2.09 12.20 -2.45
C THR A 93 -1.74 11.48 -3.73
N ALA A 94 -1.90 12.14 -4.88
CA ALA A 94 -1.54 11.59 -6.18
C ALA A 94 -0.06 11.83 -6.49
N VAL A 95 0.64 10.79 -6.91
CA VAL A 95 2.05 10.82 -7.31
C VAL A 95 2.23 10.09 -8.62
N GLU A 96 3.18 10.56 -9.42
CA GLU A 96 3.66 9.86 -10.59
C GLU A 96 4.98 9.16 -10.29
N PHE A 97 4.98 7.83 -10.37
CA PHE A 97 6.18 7.03 -10.25
C PHE A 97 6.95 7.07 -11.57
N VAL A 98 8.15 7.63 -11.53
CA VAL A 98 9.12 7.60 -12.63
C VAL A 98 10.29 6.74 -12.16
N LEU A 99 10.66 5.73 -12.95
CA LEU A 99 11.87 4.94 -12.70
C LEU A 99 13.06 5.78 -13.15
N ASP A 100 14.02 5.98 -12.25
CA ASP A 100 15.32 6.59 -12.56
C ASP A 100 16.18 5.68 -13.44
#